data_AF-A0A0K9NVZ5-F1
#
_entry.id   AF-A0A0K9NVZ5-F1
#
_cell.length_a   1.000
_cell.length_b   1.000
_cell.length_c   1.000
_cell.angle_alpha   90.00
_cell.angle_beta   90.00
_cell.angle_gamma   90.00
#
_symmetry.space_group_name_H-M   'P 1'
#
loop_
_entity.id
_entity.type
_entity.pdbx_description
1 polymer ?
#
loop_
_entity_poly.entity_id
_entity_poly.type
_entity_poly.pdbx_seq_one_letter_code
_entity_poly.pdbx_strand_id
1 'polypeptide(L)'
;FGTSERQWVESQVENARQQAILVTLKSQISCDEARIRRDIHSLGRKHSELVSELSSMYTKEKKLLSETIPALCSELAQLQDTYILQGDYDLKVMRQEYYIKRQKTFIDHLVNQLARHRFLKIACQLEQKTINGAYSLLKVIESELHDYLSSARTRVGHYLSVNRAASDVHEQGAVDDRDTFLHSVRDLLCVHSNSQGILPTYVSAPGIIQQIMSLKSDLSSLHFKLDNDLPEDRSRYINELCTLIQSMEQLLFASSTATEPILTPKPLVSALDEMEKVNSQLSLSVEEVTDAHRQNAEIVKHHPHEVGRERQVFVDFFCNPDRLRSQVRELSSRVKSLQE
;
A
#
# COMPACT_ATOMS: atom_id res chain seq x y z
N PHE A 1 -6.96 46.35 -135.68
CA PHE A 1 -6.18 47.44 -135.06
C PHE A 1 -6.65 47.75 -133.63
N GLY A 2 -6.84 46.75 -132.76
CA GLY A 2 -7.28 46.95 -131.37
C GLY A 2 -6.56 46.09 -130.34
N THR A 3 -5.51 45.38 -130.78
CA THR A 3 -4.82 44.36 -129.98
C THR A 3 -3.44 44.80 -129.48
N SER A 4 -2.72 45.72 -130.17
CA SER A 4 -1.33 46.06 -129.82
C SER A 4 -1.16 47.18 -128.77
N GLU A 5 -2.04 48.19 -128.72
CA GLU A 5 -1.96 49.23 -127.67
C GLU A 5 -2.38 48.68 -126.30
N ARG A 6 -3.38 47.79 -126.27
CA ARG A 6 -3.85 47.14 -125.04
C ARG A 6 -2.77 46.25 -124.43
N GLN A 7 -2.05 45.50 -125.27
CA GLN A 7 -0.93 44.65 -124.86
C GLN A 7 0.25 45.46 -124.30
N TRP A 8 0.52 46.66 -124.82
CA TRP A 8 1.60 47.51 -124.31
C TRP A 8 1.26 48.11 -122.94
N VAL A 9 0.03 48.59 -122.75
CA VAL A 9 -0.44 49.08 -121.44
C VAL A 9 -0.51 47.94 -120.43
N GLU A 10 -0.99 46.75 -120.82
CA GLU A 10 -0.97 45.56 -119.97
C GLU A 10 0.45 45.15 -119.57
N SER A 11 1.42 45.20 -120.50
CA SER A 11 2.82 44.91 -120.20
C SER A 11 3.46 45.95 -119.27
N GLN A 12 3.13 47.24 -119.41
CA GLN A 12 3.59 48.29 -118.51
C GLN A 12 2.97 48.19 -117.12
N VAL A 13 1.67 47.90 -117.04
CA VAL A 13 0.98 47.66 -115.76
C VAL A 13 1.53 46.42 -115.09
N GLU A 14 1.81 45.35 -115.85
CA GLU A 14 2.41 44.12 -115.31
C GLU A 14 3.85 44.35 -114.86
N ASN A 15 4.65 45.14 -115.58
CA ASN A 15 6.01 45.52 -115.17
C ASN A 15 5.99 46.41 -113.91
N ALA A 16 5.11 47.40 -113.84
CA ALA A 16 4.93 48.23 -112.65
C ALA A 16 4.44 47.40 -111.45
N ARG A 17 3.55 46.42 -111.69
CA ARG A 17 3.10 45.45 -110.68
C ARG A 17 4.25 44.58 -110.20
N GLN A 18 5.08 44.05 -111.09
CA GLN A 18 6.27 43.27 -110.76
C GLN A 18 7.30 44.10 -109.99
N GLN A 19 7.52 45.36 -110.37
CA GLN A 19 8.41 46.27 -109.66
C GLN A 19 7.90 46.61 -108.26
N ALA A 20 6.59 46.87 -108.10
CA ALA A 20 5.98 47.08 -106.79
C ALA A 20 6.12 45.84 -105.89
N ILE A 21 5.90 44.64 -106.45
CA ILE A 21 6.11 43.36 -105.74
C ILE A 21 7.57 43.17 -105.35
N LEU A 22 8.52 43.50 -106.23
CA LEU A 22 9.94 43.39 -105.92
C LEU A 22 10.37 44.37 -104.81
N VAL A 23 9.81 45.59 -104.80
CA VAL A 23 10.11 46.57 -103.75
C VAL A 23 9.52 46.13 -102.41
N THR A 24 8.29 45.63 -102.38
CA THR A 24 7.69 45.12 -101.14
C THR A 24 8.44 43.89 -100.63
N LEU A 25 8.79 42.94 -101.49
CA LEU A 25 9.61 41.78 -101.12
C LEU A 25 11.00 42.18 -100.61
N LYS A 26 11.68 43.14 -101.24
CA LYS A 26 12.96 43.66 -100.75
C LYS A 26 12.84 44.31 -99.36
N SER A 27 11.77 45.08 -99.14
CA SER A 27 11.51 45.69 -97.83
C SER A 27 11.21 44.64 -96.76
N GLN A 28 10.48 43.58 -97.13
CA GLN A 28 10.16 42.47 -96.24
C GLN A 28 11.42 41.66 -95.87
N ILE A 29 12.26 41.33 -96.86
CA ILE A 29 13.55 40.67 -96.64
C ILE A 29 14.44 41.50 -95.72
N SER A 30 14.53 42.81 -95.93
CA SER A 30 15.33 43.69 -95.06
C SER A 30 14.79 43.74 -93.61
N CYS A 31 13.46 43.78 -93.46
CA CYS A 31 12.80 43.72 -92.15
C CYS A 31 13.05 42.38 -91.44
N ASP A 32 12.92 41.26 -92.16
CA ASP A 32 13.15 39.92 -91.64
C ASP A 32 14.64 39.70 -91.28
N GLU A 33 15.59 40.19 -92.09
CA GLU A 33 17.01 40.16 -91.74
C GLU A 33 17.32 41.00 -90.48
N ALA A 34 16.68 42.16 -90.31
CA ALA A 34 16.83 42.96 -89.11
C ALA A 34 16.21 42.29 -87.87
N ARG A 35 15.11 41.54 -88.05
CA ARG A 35 14.50 40.72 -86.99
C ARG A 35 15.42 39.57 -86.60
N ILE A 36 15.90 38.78 -87.56
CA ILE A 36 16.83 37.67 -87.33
C ILE A 36 18.10 38.16 -86.64
N ARG A 37 18.67 39.29 -87.09
CA ARG A 37 19.84 39.89 -86.42
C ARG A 37 19.54 40.23 -84.95
N ARG A 38 18.39 40.87 -84.66
CA ARG A 38 17.99 41.18 -83.27
C ARG A 38 17.79 39.92 -82.43
N ASP A 39 17.15 38.89 -83.00
CA ASP A 39 16.90 37.64 -82.30
C ASP A 39 18.23 36.93 -81.97
N ILE A 40 19.17 36.84 -82.92
CA ILE A 40 20.51 36.27 -82.70
C ILE A 40 21.26 37.02 -81.59
N HIS A 41 21.22 38.36 -81.59
CA HIS A 41 21.86 39.14 -80.54
C HIS A 41 21.17 38.96 -79.19
N SER A 42 19.84 38.81 -79.16
CA SER A 42 19.08 38.57 -77.94
C SER A 42 19.37 37.17 -77.34
N LEU A 43 19.45 36.14 -78.18
CA LEU A 43 19.83 34.79 -77.77
C LEU A 43 21.29 34.74 -77.32
N GLY A 44 22.20 35.42 -78.04
CA GLY A 44 23.61 35.51 -77.65
C GLY A 44 23.80 36.12 -76.27
N ARG A 45 23.08 37.21 -75.97
CA ARG A 45 23.08 37.83 -74.63
C ARG A 45 22.56 36.87 -73.56
N LYS A 46 21.38 36.27 -73.77
CA LYS A 46 20.82 35.28 -72.83
C LYS A 46 21.75 34.10 -72.60
N HIS A 47 22.41 33.61 -73.64
CA HIS A 47 23.38 32.53 -73.52
C HIS A 47 24.58 32.96 -72.67
N SER A 48 25.13 34.16 -72.90
CA SER A 48 26.24 34.67 -72.08
C SER A 48 25.85 34.90 -70.62
N GLU A 49 24.62 35.38 -70.36
CA GLU A 49 24.06 35.56 -69.02
C GLU A 49 23.94 34.20 -68.31
N LEU A 50 23.32 33.20 -68.96
CA LEU A 50 23.18 31.86 -68.42
C LEU A 50 24.53 31.19 -68.15
N VAL A 51 25.52 31.36 -69.03
CA VAL A 51 26.88 30.83 -68.81
C VAL A 51 27.53 31.50 -67.60
N SER A 52 27.34 32.81 -67.43
CA SER A 52 27.85 33.54 -66.27
C SER A 52 27.18 33.08 -64.97
N GLU A 53 25.86 32.87 -64.98
CA GLU A 53 25.11 32.35 -63.83
C GLU A 53 25.52 30.92 -63.51
N LEU A 54 25.69 30.06 -64.51
CA LEU A 54 26.15 28.69 -64.34
C LEU A 54 27.54 28.65 -63.68
N SER A 55 28.45 29.52 -64.11
CA SER A 55 29.79 29.63 -63.52
C SER A 55 29.76 30.16 -62.08
N SER A 56 28.86 31.09 -61.77
CA SER A 56 28.61 31.59 -60.41
C SER A 56 28.03 30.50 -59.51
N MET A 57 27.12 29.68 -60.04
CA MET A 57 26.55 28.54 -59.30
C MET A 57 27.60 27.47 -59.04
N TYR A 58 28.41 27.11 -60.04
CA TYR A 58 29.48 26.13 -59.88
C TYR A 58 30.55 26.58 -58.86
N THR A 59 30.88 27.87 -58.85
CA THR A 59 31.82 28.41 -57.85
C THR A 59 31.23 28.42 -56.43
N LYS A 60 29.93 28.70 -56.28
CA LYS A 60 29.23 28.56 -54.98
C LYS A 60 29.16 27.11 -54.51
N GLU A 61 28.82 26.19 -55.39
CA GLU A 61 28.80 24.75 -55.11
C GLU A 61 30.17 24.28 -54.63
N LYS A 62 31.23 24.65 -55.36
CA LYS A 62 32.60 24.32 -54.98
C LYS A 62 32.97 24.88 -53.61
N LYS A 63 32.63 26.14 -53.30
CA LYS A 63 32.87 26.74 -51.97
C LYS A 63 32.12 26.02 -50.86
N LEU A 64 30.86 25.66 -51.08
CA LEU A 64 30.06 24.92 -50.10
C LEU A 64 30.68 23.54 -49.81
N LEU A 65 31.11 22.84 -50.85
CA LEU A 65 31.73 21.52 -50.73
C LEU A 65 33.14 21.56 -50.13
N SER A 66 33.96 22.55 -50.46
CA SER A 66 35.37 22.58 -50.03
C SER A 66 35.60 23.28 -48.70
N GLU A 67 34.79 24.28 -48.34
CA GLU A 67 35.02 25.09 -47.13
C GLU A 67 33.89 24.92 -46.12
N THR A 68 32.64 25.12 -46.53
CA THR A 68 31.53 25.26 -45.56
C THR A 68 31.12 23.94 -44.94
N ILE A 69 30.92 22.90 -45.74
CA ILE A 69 30.53 21.57 -45.23
C ILE A 69 31.65 20.95 -44.38
N PRO A 70 32.92 20.94 -44.80
CA PRO A 70 33.99 20.40 -43.97
C PRO A 70 34.18 21.15 -42.66
N ALA A 71 34.06 22.48 -42.65
CA ALA A 71 34.13 23.29 -41.43
C ALA A 71 33.00 22.91 -40.44
N LEU A 72 31.76 22.83 -40.91
CA LEU A 72 30.61 22.42 -40.08
C LEU A 72 30.75 20.98 -39.57
N CYS A 73 31.24 20.05 -40.39
CA CYS A 73 31.51 18.69 -39.95
C CYS A 73 32.61 18.65 -38.88
N SER A 74 33.64 19.51 -38.98
CA SER A 74 34.70 19.59 -37.97
C SER A 74 34.21 20.18 -36.64
N GLU A 75 33.34 21.19 -36.68
CA GLU A 75 32.71 21.76 -35.48
C GLU A 75 31.77 20.75 -34.82
N LEU A 76 30.97 20.03 -35.60
CA LEU A 76 30.10 18.96 -35.10
C LEU A 76 30.89 17.80 -34.49
N ALA A 77 32.04 17.44 -35.08
CA ALA A 77 32.91 16.40 -34.53
C ALA A 77 33.52 16.83 -33.19
N GLN A 78 33.92 18.09 -33.03
CA GLN A 78 34.44 18.63 -31.76
C GLN A 78 33.35 18.64 -30.67
N LEU A 79 32.09 18.85 -31.04
CA LEU A 79 30.95 18.81 -30.12
C LEU A 79 30.53 17.38 -29.74
N GLN A 80 30.92 16.35 -30.49
CA GLN A 80 30.52 14.96 -30.21
C GLN A 80 31.01 14.47 -28.84
N ASP A 81 32.20 14.90 -28.40
CA ASP A 81 32.75 14.54 -27.09
C ASP A 81 31.90 15.11 -25.93
N THR A 82 31.21 16.24 -26.16
CA THR A 82 30.34 16.85 -25.15
C THR A 82 29.09 16.03 -24.88
N TYR A 83 28.54 15.35 -25.89
CA TYR A 83 27.39 14.45 -25.74
C TYR A 83 27.72 13.19 -24.95
N ILE A 84 28.90 12.62 -25.17
CA ILE A 84 29.38 11.46 -24.42
C ILE A 84 29.58 11.84 -22.95
N LEU A 85 30.20 12.99 -22.71
CA LEU A 85 30.43 13.52 -21.37
C LEU A 85 29.10 13.81 -20.64
N GLN A 86 28.12 14.39 -21.33
CA GLN A 86 26.78 14.61 -20.78
C GLN A 86 26.12 13.28 -20.36
N GLY A 87 26.14 12.27 -21.23
CA GLY A 87 25.59 10.96 -20.92
C GLY A 87 26.24 10.30 -19.70
N ASP A 88 27.56 10.41 -19.54
CA ASP A 88 28.29 9.89 -18.38
C ASP A 88 27.92 10.62 -17.08
N TYR A 89 27.74 11.94 -17.12
CA TYR A 89 27.30 12.72 -15.97
C TYR A 89 25.85 12.42 -15.61
N ASP A 90 24.96 12.29 -16.60
CA ASP A 90 23.57 11.88 -16.38
C ASP A 90 23.52 10.50 -15.70
N LEU A 91 24.36 9.55 -16.14
CA LEU A 91 24.45 8.23 -15.53
C LEU A 91 24.97 8.29 -14.08
N LYS A 92 25.95 9.17 -13.79
CA LYS A 92 26.45 9.39 -12.43
C LYS A 92 25.40 10.02 -11.53
N VAL A 93 24.66 11.01 -12.02
CA VAL A 93 23.56 11.66 -11.29
C VAL A 93 22.47 10.64 -10.98
N MET A 94 22.04 9.84 -11.96
CA MET A 94 21.04 8.79 -11.76
C MET A 94 21.47 7.76 -10.71
N ARG A 95 22.74 7.34 -10.70
CA ARG A 95 23.27 6.45 -9.65
C ARG A 95 23.23 7.10 -8.28
N GLN A 96 23.64 8.37 -8.18
CA GLN A 96 23.60 9.10 -6.92
C GLN A 96 22.17 9.30 -6.41
N GLU A 97 21.23 9.65 -7.27
CA GLU A 97 19.81 9.77 -6.93
C GLU A 97 19.24 8.45 -6.41
N TYR A 98 19.60 7.32 -7.03
CA TYR A 98 19.21 6.00 -6.53
C TYR A 98 19.74 5.74 -5.12
N TYR A 99 21.02 6.02 -4.84
CA TYR A 99 21.58 5.85 -3.50
C TYR A 99 20.94 6.80 -2.47
N ILE A 100 20.72 8.07 -2.84
CA ILE A 100 20.06 9.05 -1.99
C ILE A 100 18.63 8.62 -1.68
N LYS A 101 17.89 8.11 -2.66
CA LYS A 101 16.53 7.59 -2.46
C LYS A 101 16.53 6.44 -1.45
N ARG A 102 17.46 5.49 -1.59
CA ARG A 102 17.61 4.36 -0.66
C ARG A 102 18.03 4.79 0.75
N GLN A 103 18.87 5.82 0.86
CA GLN A 103 19.23 6.41 2.16
C GLN A 103 18.04 7.12 2.79
N LYS A 104 17.27 7.90 2.04
CA LYS A 104 16.06 8.56 2.52
C LYS A 104 15.04 7.57 3.07
N THR A 105 14.80 6.45 2.37
CA THR A 105 13.90 5.40 2.88
C THR A 105 14.39 4.81 4.21
N PHE A 106 15.70 4.61 4.37
CA PHE A 106 16.26 4.09 5.61
C PHE A 106 16.18 5.11 6.76
N ILE A 107 16.47 6.38 6.48
CA ILE A 107 16.32 7.48 7.44
C ILE A 107 14.87 7.57 7.90
N ASP A 108 13.90 7.48 6.98
CA ASP A 108 12.49 7.55 7.32
C ASP A 108 12.06 6.38 8.23
N HIS A 109 12.55 5.16 7.98
CA HIS A 109 12.34 4.04 8.89
C HIS A 109 12.93 4.28 10.28
N LEU A 110 14.16 4.80 10.37
CA LEU A 110 14.79 5.11 11.66
C LEU A 110 14.07 6.23 12.42
N VAL A 111 13.65 7.28 11.73
CA VAL A 111 12.89 8.40 12.32
C VAL A 111 11.56 7.89 12.84
N ASN A 112 10.84 7.08 12.06
CA ASN A 112 9.59 6.46 12.50
C ASN A 112 9.79 5.55 13.72
N GLN A 113 10.86 4.76 13.74
CA GLN A 113 11.15 3.88 14.87
C GLN A 113 11.48 4.70 16.14
N LEU A 114 12.26 5.78 16.00
CA LEU A 114 12.56 6.69 17.10
C LEU A 114 11.30 7.41 17.61
N ALA A 115 10.44 7.89 16.70
CA ALA A 115 9.19 8.57 17.05
C ALA A 115 8.25 7.63 17.84
N ARG A 116 8.09 6.38 17.38
CA ARG A 116 7.31 5.35 18.10
C ARG A 116 7.86 5.08 19.49
N HIS A 117 9.18 4.91 19.61
CA HIS A 117 9.81 4.68 20.91
C HIS A 117 9.61 5.87 21.87
N ARG A 118 9.80 7.10 21.37
CA ARG A 118 9.60 8.33 22.15
C ARG A 118 8.15 8.48 22.59
N PHE A 119 7.20 8.22 21.70
CA PHE A 119 5.78 8.25 22.02
C PHE A 119 5.42 7.23 23.10
N LEU A 120 5.88 5.99 22.96
CA LEU A 120 5.65 4.93 23.95
C LEU A 120 6.24 5.30 25.32
N LYS A 121 7.45 5.89 25.33
CA LYS A 121 8.08 6.36 26.57
C LYS A 121 7.25 7.46 27.26
N ILE A 122 6.72 8.42 26.50
CA ILE A 122 5.85 9.48 27.04
C ILE A 122 4.55 8.89 27.57
N ALA A 123 3.92 7.97 26.82
CA ALA A 123 2.68 7.31 27.24
C ALA A 123 2.88 6.55 28.56
N CYS A 124 3.97 5.78 28.68
CA CYS A 124 4.32 5.07 29.91
C CYS A 124 4.55 6.02 31.10
N GLN A 125 5.23 7.15 30.89
CA GLN A 125 5.42 8.16 31.93
C GLN A 125 4.11 8.82 32.38
N LEU A 126 3.19 9.08 31.45
CA LEU A 126 1.86 9.62 31.76
C LEU A 126 1.02 8.61 32.54
N GLU A 127 1.02 7.35 32.12
CA GLU A 127 0.34 6.26 32.82
C GLU A 127 0.89 6.11 34.24
N GLN A 128 2.22 6.10 34.41
CA GLN A 128 2.86 6.04 35.72
C GLN A 128 2.43 7.22 36.61
N LYS A 129 2.33 8.44 36.07
CA LYS A 129 1.86 9.60 36.82
C LYS A 129 0.40 9.43 37.27
N THR A 130 -0.47 8.91 36.40
CA THR A 130 -1.88 8.65 36.71
C THR A 130 -2.02 7.58 37.79
N ILE A 131 -1.27 6.47 37.66
CA ILE A 131 -1.24 5.40 38.67
C ILE A 131 -0.73 5.93 40.01
N ASN A 132 0.34 6.72 40.02
CA ASN A 132 0.86 7.32 41.24
C ASN A 132 -0.13 8.30 41.88
N GLY A 133 -0.88 9.05 41.08
CA GLY A 133 -1.95 9.92 41.55
C GLY A 133 -3.12 9.14 42.18
N ALA A 134 -3.52 8.02 41.55
CA ALA A 134 -4.52 7.14 42.14
C ALA A 134 -4.03 6.50 43.44
N TYR A 135 -2.76 6.05 43.47
CA TYR A 135 -2.13 5.48 44.66
C TYR A 135 -2.06 6.48 45.81
N SER A 136 -1.68 7.74 45.56
CA SER A 136 -1.65 8.75 46.62
C SER A 136 -3.04 9.04 47.19
N LEU A 137 -4.08 9.08 46.35
CA LEU A 137 -5.47 9.22 46.78
C LEU A 137 -5.92 8.02 47.63
N LEU A 138 -5.62 6.79 47.19
CA LEU A 138 -5.94 5.58 47.94
C LEU A 138 -5.26 5.58 49.30
N LYS A 139 -4.01 6.04 49.39
CA LYS A 139 -3.29 6.14 50.66
C LYS A 139 -3.92 7.17 51.62
N VAL A 140 -4.45 8.28 51.10
CA VAL A 140 -5.21 9.25 51.89
C VAL A 140 -6.49 8.61 52.44
N ILE A 141 -7.26 7.92 51.59
CA ILE A 141 -8.48 7.21 52.00
C ILE A 141 -8.18 6.15 53.05
N GLU A 142 -7.10 5.38 52.88
CA GLU A 142 -6.65 4.38 53.85
C GLU A 142 -6.36 5.02 55.22
N SER A 143 -5.63 6.16 55.24
CA SER A 143 -5.38 6.87 56.50
C SER A 143 -6.66 7.40 57.15
N GLU A 144 -7.60 7.93 56.38
CA GLU A 144 -8.87 8.44 56.91
C GLU A 144 -9.74 7.31 57.48
N LEU A 145 -9.81 6.18 56.77
CA LEU A 145 -10.50 4.97 57.26
C LEU A 145 -9.86 4.42 58.53
N HIS A 146 -8.52 4.44 58.62
CA HIS A 146 -7.82 4.03 59.83
C HIS A 146 -8.16 4.95 61.01
N ASP A 147 -8.21 6.26 60.78
CA ASP A 147 -8.61 7.24 61.79
C ASP A 147 -10.07 7.03 62.23
N TYR A 148 -11.00 6.82 61.30
CA TYR A 148 -12.40 6.49 61.63
C TYR A 148 -12.52 5.19 62.42
N LEU A 149 -11.78 4.14 62.04
CA LEU A 149 -11.78 2.86 62.72
C LEU A 149 -11.22 3.01 64.14
N SER A 150 -10.13 3.77 64.31
CA SER A 150 -9.57 4.06 65.63
C SER A 150 -10.57 4.79 66.53
N SER A 151 -11.27 5.79 66.00
CA SER A 151 -12.33 6.55 66.70
C SER A 151 -13.55 5.67 67.02
N ALA A 152 -13.97 4.80 66.10
CA ALA A 152 -15.02 3.83 66.37
C ALA A 152 -14.59 2.84 67.47
N ARG A 153 -13.34 2.38 67.45
CA ARG A 153 -12.80 1.48 68.46
C ARG A 153 -12.72 2.14 69.84
N THR A 154 -12.34 3.41 69.94
CA THR A 154 -12.36 4.15 71.22
C THR A 154 -13.80 4.31 71.72
N ARG A 155 -14.76 4.66 70.84
CA ARG A 155 -16.18 4.71 71.19
C ARG A 155 -16.73 3.37 71.67
N VAL A 156 -16.45 2.28 70.97
CA VAL A 156 -16.83 0.93 71.38
C VAL A 156 -16.18 0.56 72.71
N GLY A 157 -14.90 0.90 72.92
CA GLY A 157 -14.22 0.74 74.20
C GLY A 157 -14.95 1.47 75.34
N HIS A 158 -15.42 2.70 75.09
CA HIS A 158 -16.22 3.45 76.04
C HIS A 158 -17.60 2.82 76.30
N TYR A 159 -18.31 2.36 75.27
CA TYR A 159 -19.58 1.65 75.47
C TYR A 159 -19.38 0.34 76.24
N LEU A 160 -18.29 -0.39 75.99
CA LEU A 160 -17.95 -1.60 76.74
C LEU A 160 -17.60 -1.30 78.20
N SER A 161 -16.90 -0.19 78.49
CA SER A 161 -16.62 0.20 79.87
C SER A 161 -17.89 0.64 80.60
N VAL A 162 -18.79 1.36 79.92
CA VAL A 162 -20.13 1.70 80.46
C VAL A 162 -20.98 0.44 80.65
N ASN A 163 -20.96 -0.50 79.72
CA ASN A 163 -21.71 -1.75 79.84
C ASN A 163 -21.17 -2.61 81.00
N ARG A 164 -19.85 -2.69 81.19
CA ARG A 164 -19.27 -3.35 82.38
C ARG A 164 -19.71 -2.67 83.68
N ALA A 165 -19.66 -1.33 83.74
CA ALA A 165 -20.17 -0.58 84.90
C ALA A 165 -21.69 -0.78 85.12
N ALA A 166 -22.47 -0.98 84.06
CA ALA A 166 -23.90 -1.27 84.15
C ALA A 166 -24.19 -2.74 84.49
N SER A 167 -23.32 -3.68 84.09
CA SER A 167 -23.37 -5.09 84.49
C SER A 167 -23.03 -5.26 85.97
N ASP A 168 -22.06 -4.52 86.51
CA ASP A 168 -21.77 -4.48 87.96
C ASP A 168 -22.99 -4.00 88.78
N VAL A 169 -23.86 -3.18 88.18
CA VAL A 169 -25.15 -2.74 88.76
C VAL A 169 -26.26 -3.79 88.58
N HIS A 170 -26.20 -4.63 87.53
CA HIS A 170 -27.18 -5.69 87.21
C HIS A 170 -26.89 -7.06 87.86
N GLU A 171 -25.74 -7.25 88.53
CA GLU A 171 -25.46 -8.49 89.28
C GLU A 171 -26.38 -8.71 90.50
N GLN A 172 -27.29 -7.78 90.80
CA GLN A 172 -28.33 -7.92 91.82
C GLN A 172 -29.52 -8.74 91.27
N GLY A 173 -29.31 -10.04 91.07
CA GLY A 173 -30.37 -10.92 90.58
C GLY A 173 -29.91 -12.38 90.45
N ALA A 174 -29.32 -12.93 91.51
CA ALA A 174 -29.08 -14.36 91.61
C ALA A 174 -30.40 -15.11 91.49
N VAL A 175 -30.47 -16.11 90.61
CA VAL A 175 -31.53 -17.11 90.67
C VAL A 175 -31.37 -17.87 91.98
N ASP A 176 -32.42 -17.91 92.81
CA ASP A 176 -32.43 -18.66 94.08
C ASP A 176 -32.18 -20.15 93.80
N ASP A 177 -31.32 -20.81 94.58
CA ASP A 177 -30.93 -22.22 94.42
C ASP A 177 -32.14 -23.19 94.52
N ARG A 178 -33.29 -22.69 94.98
CA ARG A 178 -34.57 -23.42 95.06
C ARG A 178 -35.34 -23.44 93.74
N ASP A 179 -35.01 -22.59 92.78
CA ASP A 179 -35.70 -22.51 91.49
C ASP A 179 -35.17 -23.58 90.52
N THR A 180 -35.68 -24.80 90.72
CA THR A 180 -35.38 -25.96 89.86
C THR A 180 -35.79 -25.72 88.41
N PHE A 181 -36.78 -24.87 88.14
CA PHE A 181 -37.22 -24.57 86.78
C PHE A 181 -36.19 -23.72 86.03
N LEU A 182 -35.72 -22.61 86.60
CA LEU A 182 -34.71 -21.77 85.95
C LEU A 182 -33.36 -22.50 85.80
N HIS A 183 -33.01 -23.38 86.73
CA HIS A 183 -31.86 -24.27 86.56
C HIS A 183 -32.05 -25.29 85.43
N SER A 184 -33.24 -25.87 85.27
CA SER A 184 -33.53 -26.78 84.16
C SER A 184 -33.47 -26.10 82.79
N VAL A 185 -33.94 -24.86 82.70
CA VAL A 185 -33.86 -24.03 81.49
C VAL A 185 -32.41 -23.69 81.16
N ARG A 186 -31.60 -23.35 82.17
CA ARG A 186 -30.14 -23.18 82.00
C ARG A 186 -29.50 -24.45 81.44
N ASP A 187 -29.76 -25.59 82.05
CA ASP A 187 -29.12 -26.85 81.66
C ASP A 187 -29.45 -27.19 80.20
N LEU A 188 -30.70 -26.97 79.80
CA LEU A 188 -31.14 -27.15 78.42
C LEU A 188 -30.43 -26.18 77.47
N LEU A 189 -30.27 -24.89 77.83
CA LEU A 189 -29.56 -23.90 77.01
C LEU A 189 -28.04 -24.15 76.93
N CYS A 190 -27.42 -24.67 78.00
CA CYS A 190 -26.00 -25.05 78.02
C CYS A 190 -25.69 -26.20 77.05
N VAL A 191 -26.61 -27.18 76.91
CA VAL A 191 -26.45 -28.28 75.95
C VAL A 191 -26.38 -27.77 74.50
N HIS A 192 -27.09 -26.70 74.17
CA HIS A 192 -27.08 -26.11 72.83
C HIS A 192 -25.84 -25.26 72.54
N SER A 193 -25.23 -24.68 73.57
CA SER A 193 -24.11 -23.74 73.43
C SER A 193 -22.74 -24.41 73.36
N ASN A 194 -22.67 -25.75 73.39
CA ASN A 194 -21.42 -26.53 73.31
C ASN A 194 -20.32 -26.13 74.31
N SER A 195 -20.66 -25.50 75.44
CA SER A 195 -19.69 -25.25 76.51
C SER A 195 -19.53 -26.53 77.36
N GLN A 196 -18.76 -27.49 76.87
CA GLN A 196 -18.30 -28.61 77.70
C GLN A 196 -17.24 -28.11 78.68
N GLY A 197 -17.68 -27.56 79.79
CA GLY A 197 -16.84 -27.13 80.89
C GLY A 197 -17.73 -26.64 82.03
N ILE A 198 -17.69 -27.38 83.15
CA ILE A 198 -18.22 -27.07 84.49
C ILE A 198 -19.37 -26.05 84.48
N LEU A 199 -20.61 -26.54 84.65
CA LEU A 199 -21.79 -25.69 84.80
C LEU A 199 -21.49 -24.59 85.84
N PRO A 200 -21.57 -23.30 85.47
CA PRO A 200 -21.42 -22.23 86.45
C PRO A 200 -22.52 -22.37 87.51
N THR A 201 -22.10 -22.52 88.77
CA THR A 201 -22.97 -22.66 89.93
C THR A 201 -23.84 -21.41 90.14
N TYR A 202 -23.44 -20.27 89.58
CA TYR A 202 -24.17 -19.00 89.66
C TYR A 202 -24.77 -18.64 88.30
N VAL A 203 -26.09 -18.39 88.27
CA VAL A 203 -26.79 -17.89 87.09
C VAL A 203 -27.65 -16.70 87.44
N SER A 204 -27.50 -15.62 86.68
CA SER A 204 -28.37 -14.45 86.76
C SER A 204 -29.58 -14.64 85.84
N ALA A 205 -30.78 -14.32 86.34
CA ALA A 205 -32.01 -14.34 85.56
C ALA A 205 -31.92 -13.57 84.21
N PRO A 206 -31.30 -12.37 84.14
CA PRO A 206 -31.10 -11.69 82.86
C PRO A 206 -30.16 -12.45 81.89
N GLY A 207 -29.21 -13.24 82.40
CA GLY A 207 -28.34 -14.06 81.57
C GLY A 207 -29.09 -15.17 80.83
N ILE A 208 -30.06 -15.82 81.49
CA ILE A 208 -30.93 -16.83 80.87
C ILE A 208 -31.77 -16.20 79.76
N ILE A 209 -32.37 -15.03 80.03
CA ILE A 209 -33.22 -14.33 79.04
C ILE A 209 -32.40 -13.95 77.81
N GLN A 210 -31.17 -13.47 77.98
CA GLN A 210 -30.29 -13.11 76.86
C GLN A 210 -29.93 -14.32 75.98
N GLN A 211 -29.66 -15.49 76.58
CA GLN A 211 -29.39 -16.73 75.85
C GLN A 211 -30.62 -17.24 75.09
N ILE A 212 -31.82 -17.10 75.65
CA ILE A 212 -33.07 -17.44 74.96
C ILE A 212 -33.29 -16.50 73.76
N MET A 213 -33.01 -15.20 73.92
CA MET A 213 -33.13 -14.23 72.84
C MET A 213 -32.13 -14.47 71.72
N SER A 214 -30.88 -14.85 72.02
CA SER A 214 -29.90 -15.19 70.97
C SER A 214 -30.32 -16.43 70.20
N LEU A 215 -30.77 -17.49 70.88
CA LEU A 215 -31.23 -18.72 70.21
C LEU A 215 -32.44 -18.45 69.29
N LYS A 216 -33.37 -17.59 69.72
CA LYS A 216 -34.50 -17.17 68.90
C LYS A 216 -34.07 -16.40 67.66
N SER A 217 -33.06 -15.52 67.79
CA SER A 217 -32.48 -14.80 66.66
C SER A 217 -31.81 -15.77 65.68
N ASP A 218 -31.05 -16.74 66.18
CA ASP A 218 -30.36 -17.73 65.36
C ASP A 218 -31.34 -18.61 64.59
N LEU A 219 -32.42 -19.08 65.24
CA LEU A 219 -33.48 -19.85 64.60
C LEU A 219 -34.17 -19.02 63.50
N SER A 220 -34.45 -17.75 63.77
CA SER A 220 -35.03 -16.83 62.79
C SER A 220 -34.10 -16.62 61.58
N SER A 221 -32.79 -16.53 61.81
CA SER A 221 -31.80 -16.41 60.74
C SER A 221 -31.71 -17.68 59.89
N LEU A 222 -31.78 -18.85 60.51
CA LEU A 222 -31.72 -20.14 59.82
C LEU A 222 -32.98 -20.38 59.00
N HIS A 223 -34.14 -20.00 59.54
CA HIS A 223 -35.41 -20.04 58.84
C HIS A 223 -35.40 -19.11 57.62
N PHE A 224 -34.89 -17.88 57.78
CA PHE A 224 -34.75 -16.94 56.67
C PHE A 224 -33.83 -17.47 55.56
N LYS A 225 -32.69 -18.08 55.90
CA LYS A 225 -31.78 -18.70 54.93
C LYS A 225 -32.42 -19.88 54.19
N LEU A 226 -33.23 -20.67 54.88
CA LEU A 226 -33.90 -21.82 54.26
C LEU A 226 -35.00 -21.37 53.28
N ASP A 227 -35.78 -20.34 53.66
CA ASP A 227 -36.91 -19.85 52.85
C ASP A 227 -36.48 -18.96 51.68
N ASN A 228 -35.40 -18.19 51.80
CA ASN A 228 -35.02 -17.21 50.77
C ASN A 228 -33.80 -17.65 49.96
N ASP A 229 -32.68 -18.01 50.60
CA ASP A 229 -31.41 -18.24 49.88
C ASP A 229 -31.47 -19.50 49.01
N LEU A 230 -32.05 -20.60 49.54
CA LEU A 230 -32.06 -21.90 48.84
C LEU A 230 -32.91 -21.90 47.54
N PRO A 231 -34.15 -21.37 47.50
CA PRO A 231 -34.90 -21.27 46.27
C PRO A 231 -34.34 -20.23 45.28
N GLU A 232 -33.76 -19.13 45.76
CA GLU A 232 -33.15 -18.10 44.91
C GLU A 232 -31.88 -18.63 44.22
N ASP A 233 -31.01 -19.34 44.95
CA ASP A 233 -29.84 -20.01 44.39
C ASP A 233 -30.24 -21.07 43.34
N ARG A 234 -31.25 -21.89 43.63
CA ARG A 234 -31.77 -22.88 42.66
C ARG A 234 -32.29 -22.21 41.40
N SER A 235 -33.05 -21.12 41.53
CA SER A 235 -33.55 -20.36 40.38
C SER A 235 -32.40 -19.77 39.56
N ARG A 236 -31.37 -19.22 40.22
CA ARG A 236 -30.16 -18.69 39.56
C ARG A 236 -29.46 -19.78 38.73
N TYR A 237 -29.18 -20.95 39.31
CA TYR A 237 -28.52 -22.04 38.59
C TYR A 237 -29.35 -22.59 37.42
N ILE A 238 -30.67 -22.69 37.58
CA ILE A 238 -31.57 -23.09 36.49
C ILE A 238 -31.52 -22.06 35.36
N ASN A 239 -31.56 -20.77 35.68
CA ASN A 239 -31.50 -19.70 34.68
C ASN A 239 -30.15 -19.69 33.95
N GLU A 240 -29.04 -19.86 34.66
CA GLU A 240 -27.70 -19.99 34.06
C GLU A 240 -27.65 -21.17 33.08
N LEU A 241 -28.15 -22.34 33.49
CA LEU A 241 -28.24 -23.51 32.60
C LEU A 241 -29.11 -23.26 31.37
N CYS A 242 -30.28 -22.62 31.54
CA CYS A 242 -31.15 -22.27 30.42
C CYS A 242 -30.47 -21.29 29.46
N THR A 243 -29.74 -20.30 29.96
CA THR A 243 -29.01 -19.35 29.10
C THR A 243 -27.87 -20.01 28.33
N LEU A 244 -27.16 -20.96 28.97
CA LEU A 244 -26.10 -21.73 28.32
C LEU A 244 -26.67 -22.58 27.19
N ILE A 245 -27.78 -23.29 27.44
CA ILE A 245 -28.47 -24.10 26.43
C ILE A 245 -28.90 -23.22 25.24
N GLN A 246 -29.53 -22.07 25.51
CA GLN A 246 -29.93 -21.14 24.46
C GLN A 246 -28.74 -20.61 23.65
N SER A 247 -27.62 -20.31 24.29
CA SER A 247 -26.40 -19.88 23.59
C SER A 247 -25.81 -20.98 22.70
N MET A 248 -25.84 -22.24 23.17
CA MET A 248 -25.40 -23.39 22.38
C MET A 248 -26.33 -23.65 21.20
N GLU A 249 -27.65 -23.54 21.40
CA GLU A 249 -28.63 -23.64 20.31
C GLU A 249 -28.40 -22.54 19.26
N GLN A 250 -28.15 -21.29 19.68
CA GLN A 250 -27.84 -20.19 18.76
C GLN A 250 -26.56 -20.43 17.97
N LEU A 251 -25.52 -21.03 18.58
CA LEU A 251 -24.27 -21.35 17.90
C LEU A 251 -24.42 -22.52 16.92
N LEU A 252 -25.15 -23.56 17.30
CA LEU A 252 -25.32 -24.78 16.50
C LEU A 252 -26.32 -24.60 15.35
N PHE A 253 -27.37 -23.78 15.54
CA PHE A 253 -28.47 -23.64 14.59
C PHE A 253 -28.62 -22.26 13.95
N ALA A 254 -27.72 -21.31 14.25
CA ALA A 254 -27.66 -19.92 13.77
C ALA A 254 -28.49 -19.57 12.51
N SER A 255 -29.81 -19.47 12.69
CA SER A 255 -30.85 -19.09 11.70
C SER A 255 -31.22 -20.10 10.60
N SER A 256 -30.90 -21.39 10.71
CA SER A 256 -31.30 -22.39 9.68
C SER A 256 -32.50 -23.23 10.13
N THR A 257 -33.51 -23.34 9.27
CA THR A 257 -34.64 -24.30 9.41
C THR A 257 -34.24 -25.74 9.05
N ALA A 258 -32.94 -26.03 8.93
CA ALA A 258 -32.42 -27.34 8.59
C ALA A 258 -32.07 -28.14 9.85
N THR A 259 -32.53 -29.39 9.90
CA THR A 259 -32.46 -30.34 11.01
C THR A 259 -31.04 -30.85 11.35
N GLU A 260 -29.99 -30.28 10.78
CA GLU A 260 -28.60 -30.76 10.97
C GLU A 260 -27.72 -29.67 11.61
N PRO A 261 -26.97 -30.01 12.68
CA PRO A 261 -26.11 -29.07 13.38
C PRO A 261 -24.88 -28.71 12.53
N ILE A 262 -24.59 -27.41 12.41
CA ILE A 262 -23.42 -26.93 11.66
C ILE A 262 -22.18 -27.04 12.58
N LEU A 263 -21.36 -28.08 12.38
CA LEU A 263 -20.15 -28.33 13.18
C LEU A 263 -18.94 -27.48 12.78
N THR A 264 -19.00 -26.81 11.62
CA THR A 264 -17.90 -26.02 11.08
C THR A 264 -18.24 -24.53 11.14
N PRO A 265 -17.45 -23.69 11.85
CA PRO A 265 -17.68 -22.26 11.90
C PRO A 265 -17.72 -21.64 10.48
N LYS A 266 -18.75 -20.85 10.18
CA LYS A 266 -18.92 -20.18 8.86
C LYS A 266 -17.67 -19.43 8.35
N PRO A 267 -16.88 -18.73 9.19
CA PRO A 267 -15.65 -18.09 8.73
C PRO A 267 -14.60 -19.07 8.21
N LEU A 268 -14.54 -20.28 8.80
CA LEU A 268 -13.61 -21.32 8.38
C LEU A 268 -14.01 -21.92 7.04
N VAL A 269 -15.31 -22.12 6.81
CA VAL A 269 -15.83 -22.58 5.50
C VAL A 269 -15.47 -21.55 4.40
N SER A 270 -15.71 -20.27 4.65
CA SER A 270 -15.35 -19.20 3.70
C SER A 270 -13.85 -19.14 3.42
N ALA A 271 -13.00 -19.31 4.45
CA ALA A 271 -11.55 -19.32 4.28
C ALA A 271 -11.05 -20.56 3.52
N LEU A 272 -11.69 -21.72 3.71
CA LEU A 272 -11.38 -22.93 2.95
C LEU A 272 -11.76 -22.80 1.47
N ASP A 273 -12.93 -22.22 1.16
CA ASP A 273 -13.34 -21.95 -0.22
C ASP A 273 -12.41 -20.97 -0.95
N GLU A 274 -11.93 -19.93 -0.24
CA GLU A 274 -10.94 -19.00 -0.79
C GLU A 274 -9.59 -19.68 -1.04
N MET A 275 -9.15 -20.53 -0.11
CA MET A 275 -7.92 -21.30 -0.25
C MET A 275 -7.99 -22.27 -1.44
N GLU A 276 -9.13 -22.92 -1.67
CA GLU A 276 -9.32 -23.81 -2.81
C GLU A 276 -9.25 -23.07 -4.15
N LYS A 277 -9.84 -21.86 -4.22
CA LYS A 277 -9.70 -20.97 -5.40
C LYS A 277 -8.25 -20.57 -5.65
N VAL A 278 -7.51 -20.18 -4.62
CA VAL A 278 -6.09 -19.83 -4.77
C VAL A 278 -5.27 -21.04 -5.19
N ASN A 279 -5.56 -22.22 -4.63
CA ASN A 279 -4.85 -23.45 -4.97
C ASN A 279 -5.08 -23.88 -6.43
N SER A 280 -6.32 -23.78 -6.93
CA SER A 280 -6.61 -24.05 -8.35
C SER A 280 -5.91 -23.06 -9.29
N GLN A 281 -5.87 -21.77 -8.95
CA GLN A 281 -5.15 -20.77 -9.73
C GLN A 281 -3.64 -21.02 -9.74
N LEU A 282 -3.06 -21.39 -8.59
CA LEU A 282 -1.64 -21.72 -8.48
C LEU A 282 -1.29 -22.95 -9.33
N SER A 283 -2.13 -24.00 -9.30
CA SER A 283 -1.94 -25.19 -10.14
C SER A 283 -1.89 -24.83 -11.62
N LEU A 284 -2.80 -23.97 -12.10
CA LEU A 284 -2.80 -23.52 -13.50
C LEU A 284 -1.52 -22.75 -13.86
N SER A 285 -1.10 -21.79 -13.02
CA SER A 285 0.13 -21.02 -13.28
C SER A 285 1.39 -21.89 -13.24
N VAL A 286 1.44 -22.92 -12.39
CA VAL A 286 2.56 -23.87 -12.36
C VAL A 286 2.59 -24.68 -13.66
N GLU A 287 1.45 -25.16 -14.13
CA GLU A 287 1.35 -25.92 -15.39
C GLU A 287 1.85 -25.09 -16.58
N GLU A 288 1.40 -23.83 -16.71
CA GLU A 288 1.86 -22.89 -17.76
C GLU A 288 3.38 -22.68 -17.74
N VAL A 289 3.97 -22.48 -16.55
CA VAL A 289 5.42 -22.30 -16.41
C VAL A 289 6.17 -23.57 -16.76
N THR A 290 5.67 -24.74 -16.35
CA THR A 290 6.31 -26.02 -16.69
C THR A 290 6.27 -26.31 -18.19
N ASP A 291 5.17 -25.99 -18.87
CA ASP A 291 5.05 -26.16 -20.32
C ASP A 291 5.97 -25.21 -21.08
N ALA A 292 6.01 -23.93 -20.69
CA ALA A 292 6.94 -22.96 -21.27
C ALA A 292 8.40 -23.37 -21.06
N HIS A 293 8.74 -23.89 -19.88
CA HIS A 293 10.07 -24.41 -19.59
C HIS A 293 10.41 -25.62 -20.47
N ARG A 294 9.47 -26.56 -20.63
CA ARG A 294 9.64 -27.74 -21.48
C ARG A 294 9.85 -27.36 -22.95
N GLN A 295 9.06 -26.41 -23.45
CA GLN A 295 9.18 -25.93 -24.82
C GLN A 295 10.53 -25.23 -25.06
N ASN A 296 10.95 -24.37 -24.13
CA ASN A 296 12.26 -23.71 -24.20
C ASN A 296 13.41 -24.72 -24.14
N ALA A 297 13.30 -25.76 -23.30
CA ALA A 297 14.30 -26.83 -23.22
C ALA A 297 14.43 -27.60 -24.53
N GLU A 298 13.32 -27.92 -25.21
CA GLU A 298 13.35 -28.56 -26.53
C GLU A 298 13.95 -27.64 -27.61
N ILE A 299 13.63 -26.34 -27.61
CA ILE A 299 14.23 -25.37 -28.54
C ILE A 299 15.76 -25.32 -28.37
N VAL A 300 16.23 -25.26 -27.12
CA VAL A 300 17.67 -25.26 -26.79
C VAL A 300 18.35 -26.58 -27.20
N LYS A 301 17.66 -27.72 -27.02
CA LYS A 301 18.17 -29.04 -27.43
C LYS A 301 18.29 -29.19 -28.95
N HIS A 302 17.36 -28.61 -29.71
CA HIS A 302 17.37 -28.64 -31.17
C HIS A 302 18.35 -27.62 -31.79
N HIS A 303 18.67 -26.52 -31.10
CA HIS A 303 19.54 -25.45 -31.61
C HIS A 303 20.75 -25.13 -30.69
N PRO A 304 21.56 -26.13 -30.26
CA PRO A 304 22.63 -25.90 -29.29
C PRO A 304 23.75 -24.99 -29.83
N HIS A 305 23.99 -25.04 -31.15
CA HIS A 305 25.00 -24.21 -31.81
C HIS A 305 24.56 -22.76 -31.97
N GLU A 306 23.26 -22.48 -32.06
CA GLU A 306 22.71 -21.12 -32.19
C GLU A 306 22.68 -20.41 -30.84
N VAL A 307 22.23 -21.10 -29.79
CA VAL A 307 22.28 -20.57 -28.40
C VAL A 307 23.72 -20.32 -27.95
N GLY A 308 24.65 -21.21 -28.33
CA GLY A 308 26.08 -21.00 -28.12
C GLY A 308 26.61 -19.76 -28.87
N ARG A 309 26.17 -19.58 -30.13
CA ARG A 309 26.54 -18.41 -30.95
C ARG A 309 25.95 -17.10 -30.41
N GLU A 310 24.70 -17.07 -29.93
CA GLU A 310 24.12 -15.87 -29.32
C GLU A 310 24.88 -15.44 -28.07
N ARG A 311 25.22 -16.40 -27.20
CA ARG A 311 26.06 -16.14 -26.02
C ARG A 311 27.45 -15.65 -26.43
N GLN A 312 28.03 -16.23 -27.49
CA GLN A 312 29.32 -15.80 -28.04
C GLN A 312 29.25 -14.40 -28.65
N VAL A 313 28.17 -14.05 -29.36
CA VAL A 313 27.92 -12.72 -29.93
C VAL A 313 27.79 -11.68 -28.82
N PHE A 314 27.08 -12.01 -27.74
CA PHE A 314 26.99 -11.13 -26.57
C PHE A 314 28.36 -10.89 -25.94
N VAL A 315 29.16 -11.94 -25.74
CA VAL A 315 30.52 -11.81 -25.18
C VAL A 315 31.45 -11.05 -26.14
N ASP A 316 31.43 -11.37 -27.43
CA ASP A 316 32.29 -10.74 -28.44
C ASP A 316 31.90 -9.27 -28.69
N PHE A 317 30.63 -8.88 -28.46
CA PHE A 317 30.19 -7.48 -28.50
C PHE A 317 30.90 -6.61 -27.44
N PHE A 318 31.10 -7.13 -26.23
CA PHE A 318 31.78 -6.40 -25.15
C PHE A 318 33.30 -6.60 -25.14
N CYS A 319 33.78 -7.79 -25.50
CA CYS A 319 35.17 -8.16 -25.32
C CYS A 319 36.02 -8.05 -26.60
N ASN A 320 35.46 -8.24 -27.81
CA ASN A 320 36.22 -8.27 -29.07
C ASN A 320 35.35 -7.87 -30.30
N PRO A 321 35.05 -6.57 -30.48
CA PRO A 321 34.08 -6.11 -31.49
C PRO A 321 34.53 -6.33 -32.93
N ASP A 322 35.85 -6.35 -33.20
CA ASP A 322 36.38 -6.60 -34.56
C ASP A 322 36.15 -8.04 -35.02
N ARG A 323 36.22 -9.00 -34.10
CA ARG A 323 35.93 -10.42 -34.35
C ARG A 323 34.45 -10.63 -34.67
N LEU A 324 33.57 -9.92 -33.96
CA LEU A 324 32.14 -9.91 -34.26
C LEU A 324 31.85 -9.31 -35.65
N ARG A 325 32.48 -8.18 -35.99
CA ARG A 325 32.37 -7.55 -37.32
C ARG A 325 32.84 -8.45 -38.46
N SER A 326 33.87 -9.27 -38.26
CA SER A 326 34.30 -10.25 -39.26
C SER A 326 33.30 -11.41 -39.41
N GLN A 327 32.78 -11.94 -38.31
CA GLN A 327 31.80 -13.03 -38.33
C GLN A 327 30.47 -12.61 -38.98
N VAL A 328 30.01 -11.38 -38.72
CA VAL A 328 28.80 -10.82 -39.35
C VAL A 328 29.00 -10.63 -40.86
N ARG A 329 30.19 -10.21 -41.30
CA ARG A 329 30.53 -10.12 -42.73
C ARG A 329 30.51 -11.48 -43.41
N GLU A 330 31.10 -12.49 -42.77
CA GLU A 330 31.13 -13.88 -43.26
C GLU A 330 29.71 -14.49 -43.36
N LEU A 331 28.87 -14.27 -42.35
CA LEU A 331 27.47 -14.67 -42.36
C LEU A 331 26.68 -13.96 -43.46
N SER A 332 26.87 -12.66 -43.62
CA SER A 332 26.24 -11.89 -44.71
C SER A 332 26.66 -12.38 -46.09
N SER A 333 27.92 -12.79 -46.28
CA SER A 333 28.36 -13.40 -47.54
C SER A 333 27.72 -14.78 -47.78
N ARG A 334 27.58 -15.61 -46.75
CA ARG A 334 26.95 -16.93 -46.85
C ARG A 334 25.46 -16.87 -47.15
N VAL A 335 24.76 -15.88 -46.60
CA VAL A 335 23.33 -15.66 -46.89
C VAL A 335 23.14 -15.18 -48.33
N LYS A 336 24.00 -14.27 -48.81
CA LYS A 336 23.98 -13.84 -50.22
C LYS A 336 24.22 -15.00 -51.18
N SER A 337 25.14 -15.91 -50.87
CA SER A 337 25.41 -17.09 -51.70
C SER A 337 24.32 -18.18 -51.65
N LEU A 338 23.34 -18.08 -50.75
CA LEU A 338 22.18 -18.98 -50.68
C LEU A 338 20.93 -18.40 -51.35
N GLN A 339 20.98 -17.12 -51.75
CA GLN A 339 19.90 -16.40 -52.44
C GLN A 339 20.13 -16.27 -53.96
N GLU A 340 21.31 -16.63 -54.44
CA GLU A 340 21.61 -16.97 -55.84
C GLU A 340 21.41 -18.47 -56.06
#